data_AF-A0A438CWG5-F1
#
_entry.id   AF-A0A438CWG5-F1
#
_cell.length_a   1.000
_cell.length_b   1.000
_cell.length_c   1.000
_cell.angle_alpha   90.00
_cell.angle_beta   90.00
_cell.angle_gamma   90.00
#
_symmetry.space_group_name_H-M   'P 1'
#
loop_
_entity.id
_entity.type
_entity.pdbx_description
1 polymer ?
#
loop_
_entity_poly.entity_id
_entity_poly.type
_entity_poly.pdbx_seq_one_letter_code
_entity_poly.pdbx_strand_id
1 'polypeptide(L)' 'MARAFKKRVKPRPLRIGDLVLKVIRGLIRDPRGKFRPNWSGPYFIKELTSKGIAWLMDLDGNQFLELTNVD' A
#
# COMPACT_ATOMS: atom_id res chain seq x y z
N MET A 1 -10.51 20.36 10.78
CA MET A 1 -9.74 20.06 9.55
C MET A 1 -10.02 18.68 8.95
N ALA A 2 -10.03 17.58 9.72
CA ALA A 2 -10.23 16.23 9.18
C ALA A 2 -11.50 16.07 8.30
N ARG A 3 -12.62 16.73 8.66
CA ARG A 3 -13.87 16.70 7.89
C ARG A 3 -13.76 17.31 6.49
N ALA A 4 -12.89 18.31 6.29
CA ALA A 4 -12.65 18.91 4.98
C ALA A 4 -11.74 18.04 4.09
N PHE A 5 -10.75 17.36 4.69
CA PHE A 5 -9.89 16.40 3.99
C PHE A 5 -10.66 15.16 3.54
N LYS A 6 -11.48 14.58 4.42
CA LYS A 6 -12.30 13.40 4.10
C LYS A 6 -13.24 13.63 2.91
N LYS A 7 -13.70 14.87 2.66
CA LYS A 7 -14.52 15.19 1.46
C LYS A 7 -13.79 14.99 0.13
N ARG A 8 -12.45 15.03 0.12
CA ARG A 8 -11.63 14.85 -1.09
C ARG A 8 -11.15 13.41 -1.27
N VAL A 9 -11.24 12.58 -0.24
CA VAL A 9 -10.90 11.16 -0.32
C VAL A 9 -12.03 10.45 -1.06
N LYS A 10 -11.70 9.90 -2.23
CA LYS A 10 -12.59 9.00 -2.96
C LYS A 10 -12.15 7.58 -2.66
N PRO A 11 -12.87 6.82 -1.83
CA PRO A 11 -12.51 5.43 -1.57
C PRO A 11 -12.56 4.66 -2.88
N ARG A 12 -11.46 3.97 -3.20
CA ARG A 12 -11.38 3.06 -4.35
C ARG A 12 -11.33 1.64 -3.80
N PRO A 13 -12.33 0.78 -4.09
CA PRO A 13 -12.23 -0.62 -3.72
C PRO A 13 -11.08 -1.26 -4.48
N LEU A 14 -10.20 -1.94 -3.76
CA LEU A 14 -9.10 -2.68 -4.34
C LEU A 14 -9.60 -4.00 -4.93
N ARG A 15 -8.98 -4.43 -6.03
CA ARG A 15 -9.28 -5.68 -6.72
C ARG A 15 -7.99 -6.42 -7.06
N ILE A 16 -8.11 -7.73 -7.26
CA ILE A 16 -7.03 -8.54 -7.81
C ILE A 16 -6.62 -7.95 -9.18
N GLY A 17 -5.32 -7.83 -9.40
CA GLY A 17 -4.71 -7.21 -10.58
C GLY A 17 -4.53 -5.69 -10.49
N ASP A 18 -5.06 -5.00 -9.47
CA ASP A 18 -4.77 -3.59 -9.28
C ASP A 18 -3.27 -3.38 -8.96
N LEU A 19 -2.69 -2.35 -9.57
CA LEU A 19 -1.36 -1.86 -9.23
C LEU A 19 -1.45 -0.90 -8.05
N VAL A 20 -0.72 -1.18 -6.98
CA VAL A 20 -0.74 -0.43 -5.72
C VAL A 20 0.66 -0.11 -5.21
N LEU A 21 0.76 0.94 -4.39
CA LEU A 21 1.96 1.27 -3.63
C LEU A 21 1.78 0.82 -2.18
N LYS A 22 2.84 0.28 -1.57
CA LYS A 22 2.79 -0.18 -0.18
C LYS A 22 3.31 0.91 0.76
N VAL A 23 2.56 1.22 1.83
CA VAL A 23 3.03 2.12 2.88
C VAL A 23 4.18 1.47 3.64
N ILE A 24 5.28 2.19 3.79
CA ILE A 24 6.37 1.79 4.69
C ILE A 24 6.03 2.27 6.10
N ARG A 25 5.56 1.37 6.97
CA ARG A 25 5.29 1.68 8.38
C ARG A 25 6.52 1.36 9.23
N GLY A 26 7.07 2.36 9.92
CA GLY A 26 8.18 2.18 10.87
C GLY A 26 9.27 3.25 10.77
N LEU A 27 10.09 3.33 11.82
CA LEU A 27 11.27 4.20 11.86
C LEU A 27 12.42 3.53 11.11
N ILE A 28 12.37 3.54 9.78
CA ILE A 28 13.55 3.21 8.98
C ILE A 28 14.54 4.37 9.15
N ARG A 29 15.80 4.09 9.46
CA ARG A 29 16.88 5.08 9.42
C ARG A 29 17.33 5.21 7.97
N ASP A 30 16.73 6.16 7.25
CA ASP A 30 17.14 6.46 5.88
C ASP A 30 18.00 7.73 5.87
N PRO A 31 19.18 7.71 5.22
CA PRO A 31 20.06 8.87 5.11
C PRO A 31 19.37 10.13 4.54
N ARG A 32 18.31 9.94 3.74
CA ARG A 32 17.50 11.02 3.15
C ARG A 32 16.60 11.70 4.18
N GLY A 33 16.45 11.12 5.37
CA GLY A 33 15.68 11.66 6.49
C GLY A 33 14.25 12.03 6.08
N LYS A 34 13.93 13.33 6.16
CA LYS A 34 12.62 13.90 5.84
C LYS A 34 12.21 13.70 4.37
N PHE A 35 13.17 13.51 3.46
CA PHE A 35 12.93 13.36 2.03
C PHE A 35 12.81 11.89 1.59
N ARG A 36 12.76 10.93 2.52
CA ARG A 36 12.48 9.55 2.16
C ARG A 36 11.03 9.42 1.66
N PRO A 37 10.76 8.62 0.61
CA PRO A 37 9.40 8.19 0.29
C PRO A 37 8.76 7.39 1.45
N ASN A 38 7.49 7.68 1.73
CA ASN A 38 6.68 6.91 2.71
C ASN A 38 6.06 5.63 2.09
N TRP A 39 6.35 5.39 0.82
CA TRP A 39 5.79 4.29 0.03
C TRP A 39 6.92 3.50 -0.62
N SER A 40 6.83 2.18 -0.60
CA SER A 40 7.68 1.27 -1.34
C SER A 40 6.95 0.76 -2.56
N GLY A 41 7.66 0.66 -3.68
CA GLY A 41 7.40 -0.24 -4.81
C GLY A 41 6.01 -0.22 -5.45
N PRO A 42 5.92 -0.31 -6.79
CA PRO A 42 4.69 -0.76 -7.43
C PRO A 42 4.52 -2.28 -7.25
N TYR A 43 3.34 -2.71 -6.82
CA TYR A 43 2.98 -4.13 -6.67
C TYR A 43 1.61 -4.42 -7.27
N PHE A 44 1.41 -5.65 -7.74
CA PHE A 44 0.10 -6.17 -8.11
C PHE A 44 -0.57 -6.88 -6.94
N ILE A 45 -1.88 -6.71 -6.80
CA ILE A 45 -2.68 -7.53 -5.89
C ILE A 45 -2.90 -8.89 -6.53
N LYS A 46 -2.26 -9.94 -6.00
CA LYS A 46 -2.45 -11.33 -6.42
C LYS A 46 -3.72 -11.93 -5.82
N GLU A 47 -3.94 -11.69 -4.54
CA GLU A 47 -5.12 -12.17 -3.81
C GLU A 47 -5.60 -11.10 -2.82
N LEU A 48 -6.91 -11.04 -2.59
CA LEU A 48 -7.53 -10.12 -1.65
C LEU A 48 -8.55 -10.88 -0.80
N THR A 49 -8.36 -10.85 0.52
CA THR A 49 -9.28 -11.45 1.48
C THR A 49 -10.38 -10.46 1.85
N SER A 50 -11.58 -10.94 2.16
CA SER A 50 -12.70 -10.12 2.68
C SER A 50 -12.37 -9.33 3.95
N LYS A 51 -11.32 -9.74 4.67
CA LYS A 51 -10.77 -9.06 5.86
C LYS A 51 -9.82 -7.90 5.53
N GLY A 52 -9.67 -7.52 4.25
CA GLY A 52 -8.79 -6.42 3.85
C GLY A 52 -7.30 -6.78 3.84
N ILE A 53 -6.98 -8.06 3.73
CA ILE A 53 -5.61 -8.57 3.60
C ILE A 53 -5.33 -8.81 2.12
N ALA A 54 -4.30 -8.16 1.59
CA ALA A 54 -3.85 -8.34 0.21
C ALA A 54 -2.52 -9.09 0.15
N TRP A 55 -2.41 -10.03 -0.79
CA TRP A 55 -1.17 -10.65 -1.19
C TRP A 55 -0.60 -9.88 -2.37
N LEU A 56 0.65 -9.44 -2.25
CA LEU A 56 1.29 -8.60 -3.26
C LEU A 56 2.28 -9.43 -4.08
N MET A 57 2.36 -9.10 -5.36
CA MET A 57 3.36 -9.61 -6.28
C MET A 57 4.13 -8.42 -6.84
N ASP A 58 5.45 -8.51 -6.90
CA ASP A 58 6.24 -7.47 -7.56
C ASP A 58 6.03 -7.49 -9.08
N LEU A 59 6.68 -6.56 -9.79
CA LEU A 59 6.59 -6.48 -11.25
C LEU A 59 7.31 -7.65 -11.95
N ASP A 60 8.22 -8.33 -11.25
CA ASP A 60 9.03 -9.43 -11.76
C ASP A 60 8.36 -10.81 -11.52
N GLY A 61 7.20 -10.83 -10.85
CA GLY A 61 6.43 -12.03 -10.56
C GLY A 61 6.79 -12.74 -9.25
N ASN A 62 7.68 -12.17 -8.43
CA ASN A 62 7.98 -12.71 -7.10
C ASN A 62 6.85 -12.41 -6.14
N GLN A 63 6.43 -13.43 -5.39
CA GLN A 63 5.38 -13.28 -4.39
C GLN A 63 5.94 -12.66 -3.11
N PHE A 64 5.35 -11.54 -2.69
CA PHE A 64 5.69 -10.86 -1.45
C PHE A 64 4.63 -11.13 -0.37
N LEU A 65 5.10 -11.59 0.79
CA LEU A 65 4.29 -11.87 1.97
C LEU A 65 4.34 -10.66 2.90
N GLU A 66 3.37 -9.74 2.81
CA GLU A 66 3.15 -8.82 3.94
C GLU A 66 1.70 -8.38 4.07
N LEU A 67 1.06 -8.83 5.15
CA LEU A 67 -0.26 -8.40 5.59
C LEU A 67 -0.24 -6.89 5.86
N THR A 68 -0.77 -6.10 4.92
CA THR A 68 -1.04 -4.69 5.18
C THR A 68 -2.56 -4.53 5.23
N ASN A 69 -3.10 -4.10 6.39
CA ASN A 69 -4.53 -3.77 6.52
C ASN A 69 -4.88 -2.66 5.52
N VAL A 70 -5.78 -2.98 4.60
CA VAL A 70 -6.42 -2.03 3.69
C VAL A 70 -7.58 -1.37 4.46
N ASP A 71 -7.27 -0.35 5.27
CA ASP A 71 -8.24 0.50 5.96
C ASP A 71 -8.22 1.92 5.35
#